data_AF-A0A7R9IFW3-F1
#
_entry.id   AF-A0A7R9IFW3-F1
#
_cell.length_a   1.000
_cell.length_b   1.000
_cell.length_c   1.000
_cell.angle_alpha   90.00
_cell.angle_beta   90.00
_cell.angle_gamma   90.00
#
_symmetry.space_group_name_H-M   'P 1'
#
loop_
_entity.id
_entity.type
_entity.pdbx_description
1 polymer ?
#
loop_
_entity_poly.entity_id
_entity_poly.type
_entity_poly.pdbx_seq_one_letter_code
_entity_poly.pdbx_strand_id
1 'polypeptide(L)'
;VLAMAERYKIDGKSPSLKMGDYTLQVEVDEVGAEYEKIAREELRESPDVVADAVTKLRELVKAETDLNVPLDDDNYLYRFLRPCKFYPDSALDRMKKFYRFRLKHPELAANISPVNERNVFEQDLVTILPKRTQCGRRIMVIDAGKKWKPRECALTEIFKAVMIVLEASLIEPRTQICGSEVILDMNGLSMQHVLQFTPGLAMSIAHWTQVHFHGTDWKSFHTYIVADSLPLQYGGLMDIPENTGPKLHELLCRFKNEFEGIRDVLFIGSVRAFVWRESGKPFWKNQPQYTCRDSNPDIPAFTRPAQHESDALDFLPMKWV
;
A
#
# COMPACT_ATOMS: atom_id res chain seq x y z
N VAL A 1 -3.92 17.61 -12.90
CA VAL A 1 -4.86 16.46 -12.73
C VAL A 1 -5.39 15.97 -14.08
N LEU A 2 -6.13 16.77 -14.85
CA LEU A 2 -6.73 16.34 -16.14
C LEU A 2 -5.71 15.83 -17.19
N ALA A 3 -4.60 16.52 -17.41
CA ALA A 3 -3.56 16.06 -18.34
C ALA A 3 -2.86 14.76 -17.89
N MET A 4 -2.87 14.47 -16.59
CA MET A 4 -2.32 13.23 -16.03
C MET A 4 -3.33 12.08 -16.17
N ALA A 5 -4.63 12.34 -16.00
CA ALA A 5 -5.68 11.33 -16.16
C ALA A 5 -5.72 10.75 -17.59
N GLU A 6 -5.63 11.62 -18.61
CA GLU A 6 -5.67 11.18 -20.02
C GLU A 6 -4.45 10.33 -20.43
N ARG A 7 -3.30 10.50 -19.78
CA ARG A 7 -2.09 9.68 -20.03
C ARG A 7 -2.34 8.19 -19.75
N TYR A 8 -3.22 7.88 -18.81
CA TYR A 8 -3.46 6.52 -18.33
C TYR A 8 -4.71 5.88 -18.94
N LYS A 9 -5.51 6.63 -19.69
CA LYS A 9 -6.67 6.09 -20.41
C LYS A 9 -6.23 5.38 -21.69
N ILE A 10 -6.89 4.26 -22.00
CA ILE A 10 -6.72 3.50 -23.24
C ILE A 10 -8.01 3.67 -24.03
N ASP A 11 -7.91 4.21 -25.25
CA ASP A 11 -9.07 4.55 -26.10
C ASP A 11 -10.10 5.43 -25.38
N GLY A 12 -9.62 6.37 -24.54
CA GLY A 12 -10.45 7.27 -23.75
C GLY A 12 -11.13 6.62 -22.54
N LYS A 13 -10.78 5.38 -22.19
CA LYS A 13 -11.35 4.64 -21.06
C LYS A 13 -10.29 4.27 -20.03
N SER A 14 -10.69 4.30 -18.77
CA SER A 14 -9.88 3.82 -17.66
C SER A 14 -9.59 2.32 -17.81
N PRO A 15 -8.33 1.89 -17.64
CA PRO A 15 -7.97 0.48 -17.70
C PRO A 15 -8.69 -0.33 -16.63
N SER A 16 -9.06 -1.56 -16.98
CA SER A 16 -9.87 -2.41 -16.10
C SER A 16 -9.58 -3.89 -16.26
N LEU A 17 -9.94 -4.64 -15.23
CA LEU A 17 -9.78 -6.08 -15.13
C LEU A 17 -11.09 -6.71 -14.62
N LYS A 18 -11.66 -7.63 -15.40
CA LYS A 18 -12.82 -8.42 -14.99
C LYS A 18 -12.40 -9.60 -14.09
N MET A 19 -13.02 -9.69 -12.93
CA MET A 19 -12.78 -10.70 -11.88
C MET A 19 -14.11 -11.36 -11.51
N GLY A 20 -14.55 -12.33 -12.31
CA GLY A 20 -15.90 -12.92 -12.18
C GLY A 20 -16.98 -11.89 -12.52
N ASP A 21 -17.89 -11.66 -11.58
CA ASP A 21 -18.94 -10.64 -11.68
C ASP A 21 -18.47 -9.22 -11.28
N TYR A 22 -17.23 -9.11 -10.80
CA TYR A 22 -16.64 -7.86 -10.36
C TYR A 22 -15.70 -7.28 -11.42
N THR A 23 -15.48 -5.97 -11.38
CA THR A 23 -14.49 -5.30 -12.24
C THR A 23 -13.60 -4.43 -11.38
N LEU A 24 -12.30 -4.71 -11.41
CA LEU A 24 -11.28 -3.79 -10.90
C LEU A 24 -11.08 -2.70 -11.94
N GLN A 25 -11.40 -1.46 -11.57
CA GLN A 25 -11.21 -0.28 -12.40
C GLN A 25 -10.04 0.54 -11.83
N VAL A 26 -9.12 0.97 -12.70
CA VAL A 26 -8.09 1.95 -12.33
C VAL A 26 -8.73 3.33 -12.36
N GLU A 27 -8.88 3.97 -11.20
CA GLU A 27 -9.63 5.21 -11.05
C GLU A 27 -8.73 6.43 -11.27
N VAL A 28 -8.64 6.92 -12.51
CA VAL A 28 -7.75 8.04 -12.88
C VAL A 28 -8.44 9.40 -12.97
N ASP A 29 -9.76 9.41 -12.93
CA ASP A 29 -10.58 10.62 -13.00
C ASP A 29 -10.60 11.37 -11.65
N GLU A 30 -11.26 12.53 -11.63
CA GLU A 30 -11.38 13.36 -10.44
C GLU A 30 -12.10 12.61 -9.29
N VAL A 31 -11.61 12.82 -8.06
CA VAL A 31 -12.04 12.03 -6.89
C VAL A 31 -13.40 12.44 -6.34
N GLY A 32 -13.92 13.60 -6.75
CA GLY A 32 -15.19 14.15 -6.29
C GLY A 32 -15.09 14.91 -4.96
N ALA A 33 -16.09 15.74 -4.70
CA ALA A 33 -16.10 16.72 -3.61
C ALA A 33 -15.91 16.13 -2.20
N GLU A 34 -16.37 14.90 -1.97
CA GLU A 34 -16.18 14.18 -0.69
C GLU A 34 -14.69 13.98 -0.39
N TYR A 35 -13.92 13.47 -1.35
CA TYR A 35 -12.49 13.18 -1.17
C TYR A 35 -11.63 14.44 -1.23
N GLU A 36 -12.06 15.45 -1.98
CA GLU A 36 -11.43 16.78 -1.93
C GLU A 36 -11.56 17.42 -0.54
N LYS A 37 -12.70 17.23 0.12
CA LYS A 37 -12.90 17.66 1.51
C LYS A 37 -11.95 16.90 2.45
N ILE A 38 -11.85 15.58 2.32
CA ILE A 38 -10.90 14.75 3.09
C ILE A 38 -9.46 15.23 2.89
N ALA A 39 -9.03 15.46 1.65
CA ALA A 39 -7.68 15.95 1.35
C ALA A 39 -7.41 17.29 2.04
N ARG A 40 -8.39 18.21 1.99
CA ARG A 40 -8.27 19.53 2.63
C ARG A 40 -8.20 19.43 4.16
N GLU A 41 -9.09 18.64 4.78
CA GLU A 41 -9.25 18.60 6.23
C GLU A 41 -8.22 17.69 6.92
N GLU A 42 -7.97 16.49 6.36
CA GLU A 42 -7.11 15.49 7.00
C GLU A 42 -5.65 15.58 6.56
N LEU A 43 -5.40 16.00 5.31
CA LEU A 43 -4.07 16.10 4.72
C LEU A 43 -3.56 17.55 4.64
N ARG A 44 -4.39 18.54 4.98
CA ARG A 44 -4.06 19.98 4.88
C ARG A 44 -3.77 20.41 3.43
N GLU A 45 -4.45 19.81 2.47
CA GLU A 45 -4.24 20.07 1.05
C GLU A 45 -5.08 21.29 0.58
N SER A 46 -4.69 22.50 1.01
CA SER A 46 -5.22 23.76 0.48
C SER A 46 -4.22 24.41 -0.49
N PRO A 47 -4.66 25.24 -1.44
CA PRO A 47 -3.76 25.86 -2.44
C PRO A 47 -2.54 26.56 -1.81
N ASP A 48 -2.75 27.33 -0.75
CA ASP A 48 -1.69 28.07 -0.07
C ASP A 48 -0.70 27.14 0.62
N VAL A 49 -1.20 26.14 1.38
CA VAL A 49 -0.34 25.17 2.09
C VAL A 49 0.47 24.34 1.09
N VAL A 50 -0.14 23.94 -0.02
CA VAL A 50 0.53 23.16 -1.07
C VAL A 50 1.67 23.98 -1.70
N ALA A 51 1.40 25.24 -2.07
CA ALA A 51 2.40 26.11 -2.70
C ALA A 51 3.60 26.37 -1.76
N ASP A 52 3.33 26.68 -0.50
CA ASP A 52 4.36 26.90 0.52
C ASP A 52 5.16 25.62 0.79
N ALA A 53 4.48 24.48 0.94
CA ALA A 53 5.12 23.22 1.26
C ALA A 53 6.02 22.70 0.14
N VAL A 54 5.60 22.85 -1.12
CA VAL A 54 6.42 22.53 -2.30
C VAL A 54 7.65 23.42 -2.35
N THR A 55 7.47 24.73 -2.22
CA THR A 55 8.58 25.69 -2.23
C THR A 55 9.59 25.34 -1.15
N LYS A 56 9.10 25.08 0.08
CA LYS A 56 9.95 24.75 1.20
C LYS A 56 10.67 23.42 1.03
N LEU A 57 9.99 22.38 0.55
CA LEU A 57 10.63 21.09 0.31
C LEU A 57 11.73 21.20 -0.76
N ARG A 58 11.52 21.99 -1.82
CA ARG A 58 12.57 22.25 -2.82
C ARG A 58 13.80 22.91 -2.21
N GLU A 59 13.62 23.90 -1.33
CA GLU A 59 14.74 24.51 -0.60
C GLU A 59 15.49 23.50 0.26
N LEU A 60 14.75 22.69 1.03
CA LEU A 60 15.28 21.68 1.92
C LEU A 60 16.09 20.62 1.16
N VAL A 61 15.57 20.11 0.05
CA VAL A 61 16.28 19.10 -0.75
C VAL A 61 17.49 19.70 -1.48
N LYS A 62 17.44 20.96 -1.93
CA LYS A 62 18.61 21.64 -2.52
C LYS A 62 19.79 21.75 -1.54
N ALA A 63 19.54 21.77 -0.23
CA ALA A 63 20.57 21.78 0.79
C ALA A 63 21.22 20.39 1.01
N GLU A 64 20.61 19.31 0.52
CA GLU A 64 21.12 17.94 0.65
C GLU A 64 21.96 17.57 -0.58
N THR A 65 23.27 17.74 -0.49
CA THR A 65 24.18 17.57 -1.64
C THR A 65 24.29 16.14 -2.17
N ASP A 66 23.89 15.14 -1.37
CA ASP A 66 23.91 13.71 -1.71
C ASP A 66 22.57 13.20 -2.27
N LEU A 67 21.55 14.06 -2.36
CA LEU A 67 20.19 13.70 -2.77
C LEU A 67 19.84 14.32 -4.13
N ASN A 68 19.89 13.49 -5.19
CA ASN A 68 19.59 13.93 -6.56
C ASN A 68 18.21 13.42 -7.01
N VAL A 69 17.23 14.32 -7.04
CA VAL A 69 15.81 14.03 -7.32
C VAL A 69 15.24 15.04 -8.33
N PRO A 70 14.16 14.72 -9.05
CA PRO A 70 13.54 15.66 -9.99
C PRO A 70 12.78 16.78 -9.25
N LEU A 71 13.50 17.80 -8.81
CA LEU A 71 12.97 18.91 -8.00
C LEU A 71 11.94 19.80 -8.71
N ASP A 72 11.97 19.80 -10.04
CA ASP A 72 11.06 20.59 -10.87
C ASP A 72 9.74 19.85 -11.17
N ASP A 73 9.60 18.59 -10.74
CA ASP A 73 8.36 17.82 -10.88
C ASP A 73 7.56 17.83 -9.57
N ASP A 74 6.49 18.63 -9.54
CA ASP A 74 5.60 18.71 -8.37
C ASP A 74 4.88 17.40 -8.08
N ASN A 75 4.57 16.60 -9.10
CA ASN A 75 3.95 15.29 -8.87
C ASN A 75 4.93 14.37 -8.13
N TYR A 76 6.23 14.48 -8.42
CA TYR A 76 7.25 13.75 -7.68
C TYR A 76 7.33 14.22 -6.21
N LEU A 77 7.25 15.53 -5.94
CA LEU A 77 7.29 16.04 -4.56
C LEU A 77 6.02 15.70 -3.77
N TYR A 78 4.85 15.73 -4.40
CA TYR A 78 3.57 15.38 -3.77
C TYR A 78 3.54 13.97 -3.22
N ARG A 79 4.27 13.04 -3.83
CA ARG A 79 4.45 11.67 -3.34
C ARG A 79 5.01 11.61 -1.92
N PHE A 80 5.87 12.55 -1.54
CA PHE A 80 6.43 12.63 -0.18
C PHE A 80 5.64 13.59 0.71
N LEU A 81 5.12 14.67 0.15
CA LEU A 81 4.36 15.69 0.90
C LEU A 81 3.01 15.18 1.38
N ARG A 82 2.24 14.51 0.52
CA ARG A 82 0.86 14.12 0.85
C ARG A 82 0.77 13.13 2.01
N PRO A 83 1.58 12.04 2.09
CA PRO A 83 1.63 11.17 3.27
C PRO A 83 2.12 11.87 4.55
N CYS A 84 2.78 13.01 4.40
CA CYS A 84 3.26 13.85 5.48
C CYS A 84 2.35 15.06 5.72
N LYS A 85 1.12 15.07 5.21
CA LYS A 85 0.13 16.16 5.40
C LYS A 85 0.70 17.55 5.05
N PHE A 86 1.50 17.57 3.99
CA PHE A 86 2.23 18.74 3.50
C PHE A 86 3.15 19.40 4.55
N TYR A 87 3.70 18.63 5.48
CA TYR A 87 4.82 19.07 6.33
C TYR A 87 6.17 18.82 5.63
N PRO A 88 6.90 19.86 5.18
CA PRO A 88 8.09 19.70 4.35
C PRO A 88 9.24 18.96 5.03
N ASP A 89 9.54 19.25 6.30
CA ASP A 89 10.60 18.56 7.04
C ASP A 89 10.31 17.06 7.19
N SER A 90 9.06 16.70 7.49
CA SER A 90 8.62 15.31 7.54
C SER A 90 8.70 14.61 6.18
N ALA A 91 8.45 15.35 5.09
CA ALA A 91 8.62 14.84 3.74
C ALA A 91 10.11 14.62 3.41
N LEU A 92 11.00 15.55 3.77
CA LEU A 92 12.44 15.38 3.60
C LEU A 92 12.97 14.16 4.38
N ASP A 93 12.58 14.01 5.65
CA ASP A 93 12.96 12.85 6.45
C ASP A 93 12.53 11.54 5.80
N ARG A 94 11.31 11.52 5.24
CA ARG A 94 10.79 10.38 4.49
C ARG A 94 11.62 10.12 3.23
N MET A 95 11.98 11.15 2.47
CA MET A 95 12.87 11.04 1.29
C MET A 95 14.20 10.42 1.67
N LYS A 96 14.89 10.96 2.68
CA LYS A 96 16.20 10.48 3.12
C LYS A 96 16.15 9.01 3.56
N LYS A 97 15.13 8.63 4.33
CA LYS A 97 14.92 7.23 4.75
C LYS A 97 14.67 6.31 3.55
N PHE A 98 13.89 6.76 2.58
CA PHE A 98 13.60 5.99 1.39
C PHE A 98 14.87 5.71 0.57
N TYR A 99 15.67 6.74 0.27
CA TYR A 99 16.91 6.57 -0.48
C TYR A 99 17.95 5.72 0.27
N ARG A 100 18.06 5.89 1.60
CA ARG A 100 18.91 5.01 2.43
C ARG A 100 18.46 3.55 2.36
N PHE A 101 17.16 3.28 2.38
CA PHE A 101 16.64 1.93 2.21
C PHE A 101 17.08 1.34 0.87
N ARG A 102 17.00 2.12 -0.22
CA ARG A 102 17.42 1.67 -1.55
C ARG A 102 18.91 1.39 -1.68
N LEU A 103 19.74 2.23 -1.06
CA LEU A 103 21.19 2.00 -1.00
C LEU A 103 21.53 0.75 -0.18
N LYS A 104 20.79 0.51 0.91
CA LYS A 104 21.01 -0.64 1.80
C LYS A 104 20.48 -1.96 1.22
N HIS A 105 19.42 -1.90 0.42
CA HIS A 105 18.70 -3.05 -0.13
C HIS A 105 18.59 -2.98 -1.67
N PRO A 106 19.71 -2.94 -2.41
CA PRO A 106 19.69 -2.88 -3.87
C PRO A 106 18.97 -4.09 -4.50
N GLU A 107 19.01 -5.25 -3.85
CA GLU A 107 18.30 -6.47 -4.26
C GLU A 107 16.78 -6.28 -4.32
N LEU A 108 16.23 -5.40 -3.48
CA LEU A 108 14.80 -5.06 -3.42
C LEU A 108 14.46 -3.83 -4.28
N ALA A 109 15.42 -2.91 -4.43
CA ALA A 109 15.18 -1.58 -5.01
C ALA A 109 15.57 -1.45 -6.50
N ALA A 110 16.36 -2.39 -7.03
CA ALA A 110 16.83 -2.36 -8.41
C ALA A 110 15.97 -3.21 -9.35
N ASN A 111 15.87 -2.78 -10.62
CA ASN A 111 15.22 -3.49 -11.72
C ASN A 111 13.75 -3.86 -11.46
N ILE A 112 13.04 -3.01 -10.71
CA ILE A 112 11.61 -3.21 -10.43
C ILE A 112 10.82 -2.98 -11.71
N SER A 113 10.23 -4.04 -12.25
CA SER A 113 9.39 -3.97 -13.45
C SER A 113 8.37 -5.11 -13.45
N PRO A 114 7.11 -4.86 -13.82
CA PRO A 114 6.09 -5.92 -13.92
C PRO A 114 6.52 -7.07 -14.84
N VAL A 115 7.29 -6.78 -15.88
CA VAL A 115 7.79 -7.79 -16.83
C VAL A 115 8.71 -8.80 -16.16
N ASN A 116 9.51 -8.36 -15.18
CA ASN A 116 10.47 -9.21 -14.48
C ASN A 116 9.80 -10.07 -13.39
N GLU A 117 8.74 -9.54 -12.77
CA GLU A 117 8.08 -10.17 -11.60
C GLU A 117 6.85 -11.00 -11.98
N ARG A 118 6.78 -11.47 -13.24
CA ARG A 118 5.66 -12.28 -13.77
C ARG A 118 5.34 -13.49 -12.90
N ASN A 119 6.38 -14.16 -12.39
CA ASN A 119 6.30 -15.37 -11.57
C ASN A 119 5.35 -15.20 -10.37
N VAL A 120 5.42 -14.05 -9.69
CA VAL A 120 4.60 -13.74 -8.51
C VAL A 120 3.10 -13.74 -8.86
N PHE A 121 2.78 -13.15 -10.01
CA PHE A 121 1.40 -13.03 -10.47
C PHE A 121 0.87 -14.33 -11.09
N GLU A 122 1.72 -15.12 -11.74
CA GLU A 122 1.33 -16.47 -12.24
C GLU A 122 0.96 -17.43 -11.10
N GLN A 123 1.53 -17.21 -9.91
CA GLN A 123 1.24 -17.98 -8.71
C GLN A 123 0.12 -17.36 -7.83
N ASP A 124 -0.56 -16.29 -8.28
CA ASP A 124 -1.59 -15.56 -7.52
C ASP A 124 -1.12 -15.05 -6.13
N LEU A 125 0.18 -14.78 -5.96
CA LEU A 125 0.70 -14.39 -4.65
C LEU A 125 0.33 -12.94 -4.28
N VAL A 126 -0.02 -12.11 -5.26
CA VAL A 126 -0.49 -10.73 -5.06
C VAL A 126 -1.78 -10.52 -5.84
N THR A 127 -2.83 -10.08 -5.15
CA THR A 127 -4.15 -9.78 -5.72
C THR A 127 -4.60 -8.37 -5.33
N ILE A 128 -5.23 -7.65 -6.24
CA ILE A 128 -5.91 -6.38 -5.94
C ILE A 128 -7.41 -6.59 -5.99
N LEU A 129 -8.09 -6.20 -4.91
CA LEU A 129 -9.54 -6.35 -4.84
C LEU A 129 -10.25 -5.24 -5.64
N PRO A 130 -11.34 -5.58 -6.33
CA PRO A 130 -12.08 -4.65 -7.18
C PRO A 130 -12.77 -3.54 -6.37
N LYS A 131 -13.17 -3.84 -5.12
CA LYS A 131 -13.79 -2.87 -4.21
C LYS A 131 -12.76 -2.24 -3.27
N ARG A 132 -13.11 -1.05 -2.77
CA ARG A 132 -12.36 -0.31 -1.75
C ARG A 132 -12.97 -0.52 -0.37
N THR A 133 -12.25 -0.18 0.69
CA THR A 133 -12.83 -0.14 2.05
C THR A 133 -13.88 0.96 2.18
N GLN A 134 -14.60 0.97 3.32
CA GLN A 134 -15.54 2.04 3.68
C GLN A 134 -14.91 3.43 3.81
N CYS A 135 -13.58 3.51 3.93
CA CYS A 135 -12.83 4.77 3.95
C CYS A 135 -12.15 5.07 2.58
N GLY A 136 -12.56 4.38 1.51
CA GLY A 136 -12.03 4.61 0.16
C GLY A 136 -10.64 4.02 -0.13
N ARG A 137 -10.12 3.15 0.75
CA ARG A 137 -8.76 2.60 0.60
C ARG A 137 -8.72 1.45 -0.41
N ARG A 138 -7.68 1.39 -1.23
CA ARG A 138 -7.45 0.26 -2.16
C ARG A 138 -7.02 -0.97 -1.37
N ILE A 139 -7.52 -2.16 -1.69
CA ILE A 139 -7.21 -3.37 -0.93
C ILE A 139 -6.33 -4.31 -1.76
N MET A 140 -5.19 -4.69 -1.20
CA MET A 140 -4.27 -5.69 -1.73
C MET A 140 -4.29 -6.92 -0.82
N VAL A 141 -4.20 -8.11 -1.40
CA VAL A 141 -4.00 -9.37 -0.69
C VAL A 141 -2.66 -9.96 -1.11
N ILE A 142 -1.88 -10.41 -0.14
CA ILE A 142 -0.62 -11.12 -0.34
C ILE A 142 -0.75 -12.50 0.31
N ASP A 143 -0.59 -13.56 -0.46
CA ASP A 143 -0.50 -14.93 0.07
C ASP A 143 0.93 -15.18 0.54
N ALA A 144 1.13 -15.15 1.85
CA ALA A 144 2.41 -15.40 2.52
C ALA A 144 2.48 -16.81 3.12
N GLY A 145 1.59 -17.71 2.70
CA GLY A 145 1.42 -19.02 3.31
C GLY A 145 1.29 -20.10 2.25
N LYS A 146 0.09 -20.63 2.07
CA LYS A 146 -0.18 -21.87 1.34
C LYS A 146 0.25 -21.82 -0.12
N LYS A 147 0.04 -20.70 -0.82
CA LYS A 147 0.43 -20.58 -2.24
C LYS A 147 1.91 -20.27 -2.40
N TRP A 148 2.49 -19.53 -1.47
CA TRP A 148 3.89 -19.15 -1.56
C TRP A 148 4.81 -20.35 -1.34
N LYS A 149 5.62 -20.66 -2.34
CA LYS A 149 6.68 -21.66 -2.24
C LYS A 149 8.04 -20.98 -2.39
N PRO A 150 8.82 -20.78 -1.30
CA PRO A 150 10.08 -20.03 -1.33
C PRO A 150 11.14 -20.53 -2.31
N ARG A 151 11.07 -21.81 -2.70
CA ARG A 151 11.99 -22.42 -3.67
C ARG A 151 11.63 -22.09 -5.12
N GLU A 152 10.37 -21.73 -5.38
CA GLU A 152 9.85 -21.41 -6.71
C GLU A 152 9.68 -19.89 -6.90
N CYS A 153 9.47 -19.14 -5.82
CA CYS A 153 9.36 -17.68 -5.83
C CYS A 153 10.08 -17.10 -4.59
N ALA A 154 11.12 -16.30 -4.81
CA ALA A 154 11.86 -15.66 -3.75
C ALA A 154 11.05 -14.54 -3.07
N LEU A 155 11.35 -14.27 -1.79
CA LEU A 155 10.74 -13.14 -1.07
C LEU A 155 11.02 -11.79 -1.76
N THR A 156 12.19 -11.66 -2.40
CA THR A 156 12.57 -10.46 -3.15
C THR A 156 11.65 -10.22 -4.35
N GLU A 157 11.21 -11.27 -5.05
CA GLU A 157 10.26 -11.16 -6.16
C GLU A 157 8.90 -10.65 -5.65
N ILE A 158 8.38 -11.25 -4.56
CA ILE A 158 7.12 -10.84 -3.93
C ILE A 158 7.20 -9.37 -3.50
N PHE A 159 8.29 -8.96 -2.86
CA PHE A 159 8.48 -7.58 -2.43
C PHE A 159 8.44 -6.61 -3.61
N LYS A 160 9.13 -6.93 -4.72
CA LYS A 160 9.11 -6.11 -5.94
C LYS A 160 7.73 -6.06 -6.58
N ALA A 161 7.00 -7.16 -6.63
CA ALA A 161 5.61 -7.18 -7.11
C ALA A 161 4.70 -6.29 -6.25
N VAL A 162 4.84 -6.33 -4.92
CA VAL A 162 4.11 -5.42 -4.02
C VAL A 162 4.47 -3.97 -4.31
N MET A 163 5.75 -3.66 -4.50
CA MET A 163 6.22 -2.31 -4.86
C MET A 163 5.63 -1.84 -6.20
N ILE A 164 5.57 -2.72 -7.21
CA ILE A 164 4.97 -2.45 -8.52
C ILE A 164 3.50 -2.08 -8.37
N VAL A 165 2.76 -2.86 -7.59
CA VAL A 165 1.33 -2.66 -7.42
C VAL A 165 1.03 -1.41 -6.58
N LEU A 166 1.81 -1.15 -5.54
CA LEU A 166 1.69 0.09 -4.76
C LEU A 166 1.96 1.31 -5.63
N GLU A 167 3.01 1.30 -6.45
CA GLU A 167 3.30 2.40 -7.36
C GLU A 167 2.17 2.60 -8.39
N ALA A 168 1.68 1.52 -9.00
CA ALA A 168 0.55 1.59 -9.92
C ALA A 168 -0.71 2.19 -9.25
N SER A 169 -0.95 1.86 -7.97
CA SER A 169 -2.10 2.37 -7.23
C SER A 169 -2.07 3.88 -7.01
N LEU A 170 -0.89 4.50 -7.09
CA LEU A 170 -0.74 5.95 -6.94
C LEU A 170 -1.17 6.73 -8.17
N ILE A 171 -1.38 6.06 -9.30
CA ILE A 171 -2.04 6.67 -10.44
C ILE A 171 -3.45 7.13 -10.03
N GLU A 172 -4.07 6.46 -9.07
CA GLU A 172 -5.42 6.76 -8.60
C GLU A 172 -5.42 7.88 -7.56
N PRO A 173 -6.02 9.06 -7.83
CA PRO A 173 -5.93 10.16 -6.87
C PRO A 173 -6.69 9.85 -5.57
N ARG A 174 -7.72 9.00 -5.62
CA ARG A 174 -8.42 8.51 -4.42
C ARG A 174 -7.51 7.67 -3.54
N THR A 175 -6.64 6.84 -4.13
CA THR A 175 -5.65 6.07 -3.37
C THR A 175 -4.56 6.97 -2.81
N GLN A 176 -4.17 8.05 -3.52
CA GLN A 176 -3.21 9.02 -2.97
C GLN A 176 -3.75 9.75 -1.72
N ILE A 177 -5.07 9.93 -1.61
CA ILE A 177 -5.75 10.58 -0.46
C ILE A 177 -6.00 9.56 0.66
N CYS A 178 -6.67 8.45 0.34
CA CYS A 178 -7.15 7.50 1.34
C CYS A 178 -6.08 6.47 1.74
N GLY A 179 -5.12 6.16 0.87
CA GLY A 179 -4.14 5.10 1.05
C GLY A 179 -4.66 3.71 0.67
N SER A 180 -3.99 2.69 1.20
CA SER A 180 -4.20 1.27 0.85
C SER A 180 -4.22 0.38 2.08
N GLU A 181 -4.95 -0.71 2.02
CA GLU A 181 -4.93 -1.78 3.01
C GLU A 181 -4.32 -3.04 2.39
N VAL A 182 -3.41 -3.69 3.12
CA VAL A 182 -2.77 -4.94 2.70
C VAL A 182 -3.23 -6.05 3.62
N ILE A 183 -3.81 -7.11 3.08
CA ILE A 183 -4.13 -8.33 3.80
C ILE A 183 -2.99 -9.31 3.58
N LEU A 184 -2.30 -9.66 4.65
CA LEU A 184 -1.29 -10.73 4.67
C LEU A 184 -1.97 -12.03 5.06
N ASP A 185 -2.28 -12.84 4.06
CA ASP A 185 -2.80 -14.18 4.24
C ASP A 185 -1.66 -15.11 4.69
N MET A 186 -1.67 -15.50 5.96
CA MET A 186 -0.70 -16.43 6.54
C MET A 186 -1.25 -17.84 6.72
N ASN A 187 -2.37 -18.20 6.09
CA ASN A 187 -2.83 -19.58 6.15
C ASN A 187 -1.84 -20.50 5.43
N GLY A 188 -1.42 -21.57 6.09
CA GLY A 188 -0.32 -22.42 5.59
C GLY A 188 1.08 -21.84 5.80
N LEU A 189 1.23 -20.76 6.60
CA LEU A 189 2.56 -20.28 7.01
C LEU A 189 3.35 -21.40 7.72
N SER A 190 4.58 -21.63 7.27
CA SER A 190 5.49 -22.65 7.79
C SER A 190 6.82 -22.01 8.20
N MET A 191 7.66 -22.77 8.92
CA MET A 191 9.01 -22.29 9.28
C MET A 191 9.86 -21.98 8.04
N GLN A 192 9.63 -22.67 6.91
CA GLN A 192 10.36 -22.38 5.67
C GLN A 192 10.05 -20.97 5.13
N HIS A 193 8.83 -20.47 5.32
CA HIS A 193 8.43 -19.10 4.98
C HIS A 193 9.07 -18.10 5.92
N VAL A 194 8.99 -18.35 7.24
CA VAL A 194 9.54 -17.46 8.27
C VAL A 194 11.05 -17.24 8.08
N LEU A 195 11.79 -18.29 7.76
CA LEU A 195 13.25 -18.23 7.53
C LEU A 195 13.65 -17.37 6.31
N GLN A 196 12.71 -16.99 5.44
CA GLN A 196 13.00 -16.06 4.33
C GLN A 196 13.14 -14.61 4.81
N PHE A 197 12.56 -14.24 5.95
CA PHE A 197 12.60 -12.89 6.47
C PHE A 197 13.84 -12.67 7.34
N THR A 198 14.76 -11.84 6.87
CA THR A 198 15.85 -11.37 7.74
C THR A 198 15.33 -10.34 8.74
N PRO A 199 15.89 -10.25 9.96
CA PRO A 199 15.49 -9.23 10.93
C PRO A 199 15.59 -7.80 10.39
N GLY A 200 16.63 -7.52 9.59
CA GLY A 200 16.82 -6.21 8.95
C GLY A 200 15.72 -5.85 7.95
N LEU A 201 15.25 -6.83 7.17
CA LEU A 201 14.14 -6.64 6.24
C LEU A 201 12.81 -6.46 7.00
N ALA A 202 12.54 -7.29 8.01
CA ALA A 202 11.34 -7.18 8.83
C ALA A 202 11.23 -5.80 9.52
N MET A 203 12.33 -5.33 10.11
CA MET A 203 12.40 -3.99 10.71
C MET A 203 12.20 -2.87 9.69
N SER A 204 12.73 -3.05 8.47
CA SER A 204 12.53 -2.08 7.39
C SER A 204 11.06 -2.01 7.00
N ILE A 205 10.39 -3.16 6.79
CA ILE A 205 8.95 -3.21 6.45
C ILE A 205 8.11 -2.56 7.56
N ALA A 206 8.39 -2.86 8.83
CA ALA A 206 7.68 -2.31 9.97
C ALA A 206 7.84 -0.78 10.10
N HIS A 207 8.94 -0.19 9.61
CA HIS A 207 9.12 1.26 9.62
C HIS A 207 8.13 1.99 8.70
N TRP A 208 7.71 1.32 7.63
CA TRP A 208 6.86 1.91 6.58
C TRP A 208 5.39 1.54 6.74
N THR A 209 5.07 0.48 7.48
CA THR A 209 3.72 -0.10 7.61
C THR A 209 3.17 0.00 9.02
N GLN A 210 1.85 0.14 9.15
CA GLN A 210 1.14 -0.06 10.40
C GLN A 210 0.60 -1.49 10.44
N VAL A 211 1.10 -2.34 11.32
CA VAL A 211 0.69 -3.76 11.34
C VAL A 211 -0.38 -4.00 12.39
N HIS A 212 -1.49 -4.63 11.99
CA HIS A 212 -2.56 -5.09 12.87
C HIS A 212 -2.69 -6.61 12.79
N PHE A 213 -2.60 -7.26 13.95
CA PHE A 213 -2.78 -8.71 14.08
C PHE A 213 -4.20 -9.00 14.56
N HIS A 214 -5.00 -9.65 13.71
CA HIS A 214 -6.38 -10.02 14.06
C HIS A 214 -6.54 -11.51 14.39
N GLY A 215 -5.69 -12.37 13.82
CA GLY A 215 -5.83 -13.81 13.98
C GLY A 215 -7.21 -14.27 13.50
N THR A 216 -8.05 -14.73 14.42
CA THR A 216 -9.44 -15.18 14.15
C THR A 216 -10.51 -14.19 14.61
N ASP A 217 -10.13 -13.01 15.13
CA ASP A 217 -11.08 -11.97 15.53
C ASP A 217 -11.58 -11.17 14.32
N TRP A 218 -12.55 -11.76 13.64
CA TRP A 218 -13.22 -11.15 12.50
C TRP A 218 -13.98 -9.88 12.83
N LYS A 219 -14.49 -9.74 14.06
CA LYS A 219 -15.20 -8.53 14.47
C LYS A 219 -14.24 -7.34 14.46
N SER A 220 -13.05 -7.53 15.02
CA SER A 220 -11.98 -6.52 14.98
C SER A 220 -11.54 -6.22 13.54
N PHE A 221 -11.35 -7.26 12.71
CA PHE A 221 -10.96 -7.08 11.30
C PHE A 221 -12.00 -6.25 10.51
N HIS A 222 -13.29 -6.57 10.66
CA HIS A 222 -14.36 -5.85 9.97
C HIS A 222 -14.59 -4.41 10.44
N THR A 223 -13.93 -3.96 11.53
CA THR A 223 -13.88 -2.52 11.84
C THR A 223 -13.05 -1.71 10.83
N TYR A 224 -12.15 -2.37 10.09
CA TYR A 224 -11.28 -1.74 9.10
C TYR A 224 -11.75 -1.98 7.66
N ILE A 225 -12.30 -3.16 7.38
CA ILE A 225 -12.75 -3.54 6.03
C ILE A 225 -14.14 -4.18 6.10
N VAL A 226 -15.13 -3.51 5.50
CA VAL A 226 -16.49 -4.04 5.39
C VAL A 226 -16.54 -5.35 4.58
N ALA A 227 -17.41 -6.28 5.00
CA ALA A 227 -17.56 -7.59 4.37
C ALA A 227 -17.91 -7.51 2.87
N ASP A 228 -18.66 -6.49 2.45
CA ASP A 228 -19.01 -6.27 1.04
C ASP A 228 -17.79 -6.04 0.14
N SER A 229 -16.68 -5.58 0.73
CA SER A 229 -15.41 -5.31 0.04
C SER A 229 -14.39 -6.44 0.19
N LEU A 230 -14.78 -7.58 0.76
CA LEU A 230 -13.90 -8.74 0.97
C LEU A 230 -14.35 -9.98 0.18
N PRO A 231 -13.40 -10.82 -0.27
CA PRO A 231 -13.67 -12.16 -0.73
C PRO A 231 -14.33 -13.04 0.33
N LEU A 232 -15.06 -14.07 -0.10
CA LEU A 232 -15.69 -15.05 0.80
C LEU A 232 -14.70 -15.68 1.79
N GLN A 233 -13.47 -16.00 1.36
CA GLN A 233 -12.46 -16.60 2.24
C GLN A 233 -11.96 -15.66 3.35
N TYR A 234 -12.12 -14.35 3.17
CA TYR A 234 -11.77 -13.34 4.17
C TYR A 234 -13.01 -12.80 4.90
N GLY A 235 -14.06 -13.63 5.02
CA GLY A 235 -15.28 -13.29 5.75
C GLY A 235 -16.19 -12.31 5.00
N GLY A 236 -15.95 -12.09 3.71
CA GLY A 236 -16.69 -11.14 2.91
C GLY A 236 -17.86 -11.73 2.13
N LEU A 237 -18.31 -10.96 1.13
CA LEU A 237 -19.45 -11.27 0.27
C LEU A 237 -19.05 -11.43 -1.21
N MET A 238 -17.81 -11.12 -1.58
CA MET A 238 -17.35 -11.20 -2.96
C MET A 238 -16.93 -12.62 -3.33
N ASP A 239 -17.61 -13.20 -4.31
CA ASP A 239 -17.16 -14.43 -4.97
C ASP A 239 -16.17 -14.08 -6.10
N ILE A 240 -14.90 -13.96 -5.73
CA ILE A 240 -13.82 -13.65 -6.68
C ILE A 240 -13.19 -14.96 -7.15
N PRO A 241 -13.06 -15.19 -8.47
CA PRO A 241 -12.42 -16.39 -8.97
C PRO A 241 -10.95 -16.46 -8.56
N GLU A 242 -10.43 -17.68 -8.43
CA GLU A 242 -8.99 -17.91 -8.37
C GLU A 242 -8.33 -17.58 -9.73
N ASN A 243 -7.01 -17.47 -9.76
CA ASN A 243 -6.20 -17.25 -10.96
C ASN A 243 -6.46 -15.92 -11.67
N THR A 244 -6.54 -14.85 -10.88
CA THR A 244 -6.68 -13.47 -11.42
C THR A 244 -5.33 -12.79 -11.65
N GLY A 245 -4.26 -13.31 -11.05
CA GLY A 245 -2.91 -12.78 -11.09
C GLY A 245 -2.35 -12.61 -12.51
N PRO A 246 -2.45 -13.58 -13.44
CA PRO A 246 -1.95 -13.41 -14.81
C PRO A 246 -2.58 -12.21 -15.54
N LYS A 247 -3.87 -11.94 -15.30
CA LYS A 247 -4.56 -10.80 -15.90
C LYS A 247 -4.19 -9.48 -15.22
N LEU A 248 -3.96 -9.50 -13.90
CA LEU A 248 -3.41 -8.35 -13.18
C LEU A 248 -2.01 -8.01 -13.71
N HIS A 249 -1.16 -9.01 -13.94
CA HIS A 249 0.15 -8.81 -14.56
C HIS A 249 0.03 -8.18 -15.95
N GLU A 250 -0.86 -8.69 -16.81
CA GLU A 250 -1.10 -8.08 -18.13
C GLU A 250 -1.49 -6.60 -18.01
N LEU A 251 -2.40 -6.27 -17.08
CA LEU A 251 -2.80 -4.89 -16.80
C LEU A 251 -1.60 -4.04 -16.36
N LEU A 252 -0.79 -4.51 -15.42
CA LEU A 252 0.39 -3.79 -14.93
C LEU A 252 1.45 -3.59 -16.02
N CYS A 253 1.64 -4.57 -16.90
CA CYS A 253 2.55 -4.47 -18.04
C CYS A 253 2.15 -3.37 -19.03
N ARG A 254 0.89 -2.94 -19.07
CA ARG A 254 0.47 -1.78 -19.90
C ARG A 254 1.07 -0.47 -19.38
N PHE A 255 1.37 -0.41 -18.09
CA PHE A 255 2.03 0.72 -17.44
C PHE A 255 3.54 0.53 -17.29
N LYS A 256 4.15 -0.48 -17.94
CA LYS A 256 5.58 -0.81 -17.77
C LYS A 256 6.53 0.38 -17.95
N ASN A 257 6.20 1.33 -18.82
CA ASN A 257 7.03 2.51 -19.07
C ASN A 257 7.05 3.47 -17.88
N GLU A 258 6.02 3.44 -17.02
CA GLU A 258 6.04 4.15 -15.74
C GLU A 258 7.05 3.51 -14.79
N PHE A 259 7.37 2.22 -14.98
CA PHE A 259 8.38 1.44 -14.25
C PHE A 259 9.78 1.56 -14.86
N GLU A 260 9.86 1.77 -16.17
CA GLU A 260 11.11 2.05 -16.89
C GLU A 260 11.66 3.41 -16.49
N GLY A 261 12.80 3.41 -15.80
CA GLY A 261 13.37 4.64 -15.28
C GLY A 261 12.72 5.12 -13.99
N ILE A 262 11.94 4.26 -13.28
CA ILE A 262 11.66 4.52 -11.86
C ILE A 262 13.00 4.57 -11.15
N ARG A 263 13.44 5.80 -10.97
CA ARG A 263 14.51 6.11 -10.06
C ARG A 263 14.02 5.91 -8.65
N ASP A 264 12.72 5.91 -8.34
CA ASP A 264 12.16 5.90 -6.98
C ASP A 264 10.79 5.20 -6.87
N VAL A 265 10.75 3.88 -6.61
CA VAL A 265 9.47 3.22 -6.26
C VAL A 265 9.20 3.53 -4.81
N LEU A 266 8.29 4.45 -4.54
CA LEU A 266 8.12 4.96 -3.19
C LEU A 266 6.92 4.31 -2.51
N PHE A 267 7.13 3.95 -1.24
CA PHE A 267 6.08 3.50 -0.34
C PHE A 267 5.18 4.69 0.06
N ILE A 268 4.15 4.97 -0.74
CA ILE A 268 3.33 6.17 -0.61
C ILE A 268 1.94 5.79 -0.10
N GLY A 269 1.75 5.91 1.21
CA GLY A 269 0.44 5.76 1.82
C GLY A 269 0.52 5.22 3.24
N SER A 270 -0.51 5.47 4.03
CA SER A 270 -0.81 4.68 5.23
C SER A 270 -1.21 3.29 4.74
N VAL A 271 -0.22 2.40 4.64
CA VAL A 271 -0.46 0.97 4.41
C VAL A 271 -0.63 0.33 5.76
N ARG A 272 -1.82 -0.23 6.00
CA ARG A 272 -2.01 -1.11 7.15
C ARG A 272 -2.01 -2.56 6.69
N ALA A 273 -1.25 -3.38 7.41
CA ALA A 273 -1.12 -4.79 7.13
C ALA A 273 -1.99 -5.59 8.12
N PHE A 274 -2.92 -6.38 7.60
CA PHE A 274 -3.80 -7.24 8.39
C PHE A 274 -3.33 -8.67 8.30
N VAL A 275 -2.92 -9.24 9.43
CA VAL A 275 -2.40 -10.60 9.49
C VAL A 275 -3.53 -11.59 9.77
N TRP A 276 -3.75 -12.50 8.82
CA TRP A 276 -4.81 -13.51 8.85
C TRP A 276 -4.25 -14.93 9.00
N ARG A 277 -4.95 -15.77 9.79
CA ARG A 277 -4.70 -17.21 9.90
C ARG A 277 -6.04 -17.94 10.07
N GLU A 278 -6.28 -18.97 9.28
CA GLU A 278 -7.51 -19.76 9.39
C GLU A 278 -7.57 -20.51 10.73
N SER A 279 -8.60 -20.26 11.54
CA SER A 279 -9.30 -21.33 12.24
C SER A 279 -10.77 -20.95 12.54
N GLY A 280 -11.69 -21.83 12.12
CA GLY A 280 -13.13 -21.75 12.39
C GLY A 280 -13.97 -21.15 11.25
N LYS A 281 -15.07 -21.83 10.89
CA LYS A 281 -16.00 -21.38 9.85
C LYS A 281 -16.57 -19.99 10.19
N PRO A 282 -16.71 -19.09 9.22
CA PRO A 282 -17.37 -17.82 9.43
C PRO A 282 -18.88 -17.99 9.74
N PHE A 283 -19.39 -17.36 10.80
CA PHE A 283 -20.83 -17.36 11.15
C PHE A 283 -21.39 -15.94 10.96
N TRP A 284 -22.13 -15.71 9.88
CA TRP A 284 -22.70 -14.39 9.57
C TRP A 284 -24.22 -14.45 9.34
N LYS A 285 -24.99 -13.98 10.33
CA LYS A 285 -26.30 -13.35 10.10
C LYS A 285 -26.39 -12.13 11.02
N ASN A 286 -26.71 -10.97 10.43
CA ASN A 286 -27.01 -9.67 11.07
C ASN A 286 -25.81 -8.96 11.74
N GLN A 287 -24.97 -8.28 10.96
CA GLN A 287 -23.98 -7.32 11.47
C GLN A 287 -24.48 -5.87 11.29
N PRO A 288 -24.18 -4.95 12.23
CA PRO A 288 -24.49 -3.52 12.08
C PRO A 288 -23.69 -2.88 10.94
N GLN A 289 -24.19 -1.77 10.39
CA GLN A 289 -23.41 -0.93 9.48
C GLN A 289 -22.24 -0.29 10.24
N TYR A 290 -21.00 -0.57 9.83
CA TYR A 290 -19.81 0.00 10.45
C TYR A 290 -19.45 1.34 9.78
N THR A 291 -19.33 2.41 10.58
CA THR A 291 -18.83 3.72 10.13
C THR A 291 -17.30 3.71 10.04
N CYS A 292 -16.72 4.54 9.17
CA CYS A 292 -15.28 4.63 8.97
C CYS A 292 -14.57 4.94 10.31
N ARG A 293 -13.67 4.05 10.76
CA ARG A 293 -12.96 4.18 12.05
C ARG A 293 -12.09 5.44 12.11
N ASP A 294 -11.61 5.93 10.97
CA ASP A 294 -10.82 7.16 10.85
C ASP A 294 -11.67 8.43 11.18
N SER A 295 -13.01 8.31 11.28
CA SER A 295 -13.94 9.39 11.63
C SER A 295 -14.46 9.37 13.09
N ASN A 296 -13.92 8.49 13.95
CA ASN A 296 -14.31 8.44 15.36
C ASN A 296 -13.37 9.30 16.24
N PRO A 297 -13.83 10.45 16.77
CA PRO A 297 -13.00 11.35 17.59
C PRO A 297 -12.59 10.77 18.95
N ASP A 298 -13.24 9.69 19.41
CA ASP A 298 -12.95 9.05 20.71
C ASP A 298 -11.75 8.08 20.65
N ILE A 299 -11.17 7.85 19.47
CA ILE A 299 -9.93 7.10 19.29
C ILE A 299 -8.83 8.12 18.99
N PRO A 300 -7.83 8.31 19.87
CA PRO A 300 -6.80 9.32 19.65
C PRO A 300 -6.14 9.13 18.28
N ALA A 301 -6.08 10.18 17.47
CA ALA A 301 -5.08 10.25 16.41
C ALA A 301 -3.73 10.05 17.10
N PHE A 302 -3.08 8.92 16.83
CA PHE A 302 -1.86 8.58 17.55
C PHE A 302 -0.78 9.60 17.16
N THR A 303 -0.55 10.57 18.04
CA THR A 303 0.64 11.40 18.02
C THR A 303 1.82 10.45 18.16
N ARG A 304 2.77 10.49 17.22
CA ARG A 304 4.07 9.84 17.44
C ARG A 304 4.56 10.29 18.82
N PRO A 305 5.00 9.38 19.71
CA PRO A 305 5.76 9.81 20.85
C PRO A 305 6.93 10.65 20.34
N ALA A 306 7.11 11.84 20.90
CA ALA A 306 8.31 12.62 20.69
C ALA A 306 9.51 11.69 20.89
N GLN A 307 10.44 11.69 19.93
CA GLN A 307 11.66 10.91 20.00
C GLN A 307 12.41 11.29 21.28
N HIS A 308 12.39 10.41 22.27
CA HIS A 308 13.53 10.25 23.15
C HIS A 308 14.33 9.06 22.62
N GLU A 309 15.49 9.37 22.06
CA GLU A 309 16.58 8.43 21.85
C GLU A 309 17.00 7.86 23.23
N SER A 310 16.51 6.68 23.62
CA SER A 310 17.22 5.80 24.56
C SER A 310 16.58 4.44 24.82
N ASP A 311 15.33 4.17 24.42
CA ASP A 311 14.69 2.93 24.87
C ASP A 311 14.65 1.91 23.73
N ALA A 312 15.67 1.06 23.72
CA ALA A 312 15.61 -0.26 23.11
C ALA A 312 14.36 -0.97 23.67
N LEU A 313 13.25 -0.86 22.96
CA LEU A 313 12.01 -1.53 23.32
C LEU A 313 12.24 -3.04 23.27
N ASP A 314 12.26 -3.60 24.47
CA ASP A 314 12.25 -5.01 24.79
C ASP A 314 11.32 -5.78 23.84
N PHE A 315 11.93 -6.47 22.88
CA PHE A 315 11.34 -7.65 22.28
C PHE A 315 11.14 -8.66 23.41
N LEU A 316 9.97 -8.62 24.05
CA LEU A 316 9.53 -9.69 24.93
C LEU A 316 9.65 -11.02 24.15
N PRO A 317 10.33 -12.03 24.70
CA PRO A 317 10.53 -13.29 24.00
C PRO A 317 9.16 -13.96 23.89
N MET A 318 8.63 -14.06 22.67
CA MET A 318 7.57 -15.03 22.39
C MET A 318 8.11 -16.40 22.80
N LYS A 319 7.61 -16.93 23.91
CA LYS A 319 7.81 -18.32 24.29
C LYS A 319 7.06 -19.15 23.25
N TRP A 320 7.81 -19.72 22.33
CA TRP A 320 7.38 -20.75 21.40
C TRP A 320 7.01 -21.99 22.21
N VAL A 321 5.73 -22.38 22.17
CA VAL A 321 5.24 -23.71 22.56
C VAL A 321 4.52 -24.30 21.37
#